data_AF-A0AAN5YHE0-F1
#
_entry.id   AF-A0AAN5YHE0-F1
#
_cell.length_a   1.000
_cell.length_b   1.000
_cell.length_c   1.000
_cell.angle_alpha   90.00
_cell.angle_beta   90.00
_cell.angle_gamma   90.00
#
_symmetry.space_group_name_H-M   'P 1'
#
loop_
_entity.id
_entity.type
_entity.pdbx_description
1 polymer ?
#
loop_
_entity_poly.entity_id
_entity_poly.type
_entity_poly.pdbx_seq_one_letter_code
_entity_poly.pdbx_strand_id
1 'polypeptide(L)'
;MLIQESFYDVPTKTDGNGTMRIYVFHPTIPGYPKARFPGVVVFSEIYQVTGPVSRFARQIAGQGYICAAPSSYHEFTGPEPLQYNAEDTDKGNQWKISKKIAAYDEDASLCVDYLLSLPTCNGRVGATGMCLGGHLAYRCALDSRVKAAVCYFATDIHSKTLGEGKNDDSLTRAGDIKGELLMIFGKNDNHVPPEGRDLIRKTLHEKGVLFSFYEVAWAQHAFIRDELSKGRYDPAITKVCFEMLLELFGRTLKLDLGEHDECILHEDVLALPLSTAVRHNDTSWADVFGVTGSPQ
;
A
#
# COMPACT_ATOMS: atom_id res chain seq x y z
N MET A 1 13.81 -15.54 1.44
CA MET A 1 14.72 -15.82 0.32
C MET A 1 15.97 -14.97 0.48
N LEU A 2 17.11 -15.40 -0.07
CA LEU A 2 18.29 -14.54 -0.16
C LEU A 2 18.01 -13.39 -1.14
N ILE A 3 18.66 -12.25 -0.94
CA ILE A 3 18.39 -11.02 -1.71
C ILE A 3 19.70 -10.55 -2.33
N GLN A 4 19.67 -10.23 -3.61
CA GLN A 4 20.72 -9.51 -4.30
C GLN A 4 20.26 -8.08 -4.54
N GLU A 5 21.08 -7.12 -4.11
CA GLU A 5 20.81 -5.70 -4.30
C GLU A 5 21.61 -5.15 -5.47
N SER A 6 20.98 -4.32 -6.28
CA SER A 6 21.58 -3.63 -7.41
C SER A 6 20.80 -2.35 -7.70
N PHE A 7 21.15 -1.64 -8.76
CA PHE A 7 20.34 -0.54 -9.26
C PHE A 7 20.31 -0.56 -10.78
N TYR A 8 19.30 0.09 -11.34
CA TYR A 8 19.15 0.33 -12.76
C TYR A 8 18.82 1.81 -12.98
N ASP A 9 19.63 2.47 -13.79
CA ASP A 9 19.43 3.88 -14.13
C ASP A 9 18.66 3.95 -15.45
N VAL A 10 17.49 4.60 -15.44
CA VAL A 10 16.57 4.68 -16.58
C VAL A 10 16.41 6.13 -17.06
N PRO A 11 16.49 6.40 -18.38
CA PRO A 11 16.25 7.74 -18.91
C PRO A 11 14.80 8.19 -18.69
N THR A 12 14.62 9.46 -18.32
CA THR A 12 13.31 10.11 -18.17
C THR A 12 13.15 11.22 -19.22
N LYS A 13 11.90 11.56 -19.56
CA LYS A 13 11.60 12.50 -20.66
C LYS A 13 10.67 13.64 -20.27
N THR A 14 9.82 13.47 -19.26
CA THR A 14 8.73 14.40 -18.95
C THR A 14 9.22 15.77 -18.47
N ASP A 15 10.43 15.83 -17.88
CA ASP A 15 11.03 17.08 -17.41
C ASP A 15 12.42 17.35 -18.03
N GLY A 16 12.62 16.87 -19.27
CA GLY A 16 13.89 16.97 -19.99
C GLY A 16 14.61 15.62 -20.08
N ASN A 17 15.90 15.63 -20.44
CA ASN A 17 16.73 14.42 -20.53
C ASN A 17 17.37 14.12 -19.17
N GLY A 18 16.58 13.56 -18.26
CA GLY A 18 17.02 13.14 -16.93
C GLY A 18 17.36 11.65 -16.86
N THR A 19 17.75 11.18 -15.67
CA THR A 19 17.94 9.76 -15.38
C THR A 19 17.47 9.48 -13.97
N MET A 20 16.56 8.52 -13.83
CA MET A 20 16.05 8.05 -12.54
C MET A 20 16.78 6.78 -12.12
N ARG A 21 17.21 6.70 -10.87
CA ARG A 21 17.72 5.44 -10.30
C ARG A 21 16.56 4.61 -9.76
N ILE A 22 16.52 3.34 -10.17
CA ILE A 22 15.69 2.31 -9.58
C ILE A 22 16.58 1.41 -8.73
N TYR A 23 16.42 1.43 -7.41
CA TYR A 23 17.05 0.45 -6.52
C TYR A 23 16.32 -0.88 -6.61
N VAL A 24 17.06 -1.97 -6.77
CA VAL A 24 16.50 -3.29 -7.08
C VAL A 24 16.87 -4.28 -6.00
N PHE A 25 15.85 -4.90 -5.40
CA PHE A 25 16.00 -5.96 -4.41
C PHE A 25 15.46 -7.25 -5.02
N HIS A 26 16.37 -8.08 -5.52
CA HIS A 26 16.02 -9.27 -6.29
C HIS A 26 16.11 -10.54 -5.42
N PRO A 27 15.03 -11.31 -5.25
CA PRO A 27 15.09 -12.59 -4.57
C PRO A 27 15.89 -13.61 -5.38
N THR A 28 16.68 -14.42 -4.70
CA THR A 28 17.43 -15.52 -5.32
C THR A 28 17.18 -16.82 -4.56
N ILE A 29 17.18 -17.93 -5.30
CA ILE A 29 17.03 -19.28 -4.76
C ILE A 29 18.18 -20.14 -5.30
N PRO A 30 19.12 -20.59 -4.44
CA PRO A 30 20.21 -21.48 -4.85
C PRO A 30 19.67 -22.73 -5.57
N GLY A 31 20.21 -23.02 -6.75
CA GLY A 31 19.79 -24.16 -7.58
C GLY A 31 18.60 -23.90 -8.52
N TYR A 32 17.98 -22.72 -8.49
CA TYR A 32 16.82 -22.38 -9.33
C TYR A 32 17.05 -21.10 -10.16
N PRO A 33 17.99 -21.11 -11.13
CA PRO A 33 18.36 -19.90 -11.90
C PRO A 33 17.26 -19.39 -12.85
N LYS A 34 16.20 -20.19 -13.07
CA LYS A 34 15.04 -19.85 -13.90
C LYS A 34 13.78 -19.55 -13.08
N ALA A 35 13.91 -19.41 -11.75
CA ALA A 35 12.78 -19.02 -10.92
C ALA A 35 12.25 -17.65 -11.37
N ARG A 36 10.92 -17.55 -11.47
CA ARG A 36 10.23 -16.31 -11.82
C ARG A 36 9.42 -15.82 -10.62
N PHE A 37 9.40 -14.51 -10.43
CA PHE A 37 8.79 -13.85 -9.29
C PHE A 37 7.89 -12.71 -9.77
N PRO A 38 6.80 -12.40 -9.06
CA PRO A 38 6.10 -11.14 -9.25
C PRO A 38 6.99 -9.93 -8.95
N GLY A 39 6.72 -8.81 -9.61
CA GLY A 39 7.36 -7.52 -9.37
C GLY A 39 6.54 -6.63 -8.43
N VAL A 40 7.22 -5.79 -7.63
CA VAL A 40 6.58 -4.79 -6.77
C VAL A 40 7.33 -3.47 -6.89
N VAL A 41 6.64 -2.39 -7.27
CA VAL A 41 7.20 -1.04 -7.17
C VAL A 41 7.04 -0.54 -5.73
N VAL A 42 8.14 -0.12 -5.09
CA VAL A 42 8.16 0.33 -3.68
C VAL A 42 8.52 1.81 -3.64
N PHE A 43 7.51 2.66 -3.47
CA PHE A 43 7.70 4.11 -3.45
C PHE A 43 8.08 4.62 -2.06
N SER A 44 9.02 5.54 -2.02
CA SER A 44 9.50 6.16 -0.79
C SER A 44 8.60 7.25 -0.26
N GLU A 45 8.83 7.62 1.00
CA GLU A 45 8.38 8.89 1.56
C GLU A 45 9.09 10.08 0.86
N ILE A 46 8.95 11.29 1.41
CA ILE A 46 9.60 12.52 0.91
C ILE A 46 11.13 12.55 1.08
N TYR A 47 11.77 11.43 1.41
CA TYR A 47 13.20 11.35 1.76
C TYR A 47 14.01 10.46 0.79
N GLN A 48 13.43 10.11 -0.35
CA GLN A 48 13.95 9.07 -1.25
C GLN A 48 14.13 7.71 -0.55
N VAL A 49 14.96 6.82 -1.11
CA VAL A 49 15.12 5.44 -0.65
C VAL A 49 16.01 5.39 0.60
N THR A 50 15.43 5.71 1.76
CA THR A 50 16.09 5.68 3.07
C THR A 50 16.30 4.25 3.60
N GLY A 51 16.95 4.14 4.76
CA GLY A 51 17.11 2.88 5.51
C GLY A 51 15.78 2.13 5.72
N PRO A 52 14.73 2.76 6.27
CA PRO A 52 13.40 2.16 6.40
C PRO A 52 12.81 1.65 5.09
N VAL A 53 12.85 2.45 4.02
CA VAL A 53 12.32 2.06 2.70
C VAL A 53 13.08 0.85 2.15
N SER A 54 14.41 0.89 2.23
CA SER A 54 15.27 -0.23 1.82
C SER A 54 15.00 -1.50 2.63
N ARG A 55 14.82 -1.39 3.96
CA ARG A 55 14.47 -2.53 4.82
C ARG A 55 13.10 -3.10 4.46
N PHE A 56 12.12 -2.24 4.18
CA PHE A 56 10.79 -2.66 3.76
C PHE A 56 10.83 -3.40 2.42
N ALA A 57 11.54 -2.86 1.42
CA ALA A 57 11.76 -3.53 0.14
C ALA A 57 12.49 -4.86 0.30
N ARG A 58 13.50 -4.95 1.18
CA ARG A 58 14.15 -6.24 1.53
C ARG A 58 13.17 -7.23 2.17
N GLN A 59 12.30 -6.79 3.06
CA GLN A 59 11.30 -7.68 3.68
C GLN A 59 10.36 -8.25 2.62
N ILE A 60 9.87 -7.42 1.70
CA ILE A 60 9.04 -7.86 0.58
C ILE A 60 9.85 -8.81 -0.33
N ALA A 61 11.07 -8.46 -0.71
CA ALA A 61 11.92 -9.33 -1.53
C ALA A 61 12.22 -10.67 -0.87
N GLY A 62 12.43 -10.67 0.45
CA GLY A 62 12.58 -11.87 1.25
C GLY A 62 11.39 -12.84 1.15
N GLN A 63 10.21 -12.34 0.81
CA GLN A 63 8.99 -13.13 0.59
C GLN A 63 8.82 -13.60 -0.87
N GLY A 64 9.79 -13.36 -1.76
CA GLY A 64 9.78 -13.85 -3.14
C GLY A 64 9.10 -12.91 -4.14
N TYR A 65 9.38 -11.62 -4.02
CA TYR A 65 8.95 -10.57 -4.96
C TYR A 65 10.17 -9.77 -5.43
N ILE A 66 10.29 -9.41 -6.70
CA ILE A 66 11.34 -8.48 -7.16
C ILE A 66 10.87 -7.06 -6.81
N CYS A 67 11.61 -6.34 -5.97
CA CYS A 67 11.25 -4.97 -5.61
C CYS A 67 12.05 -3.95 -6.42
N ALA A 68 11.36 -2.95 -6.96
CA ALA A 68 11.91 -1.79 -7.65
C ALA A 68 11.55 -0.51 -6.88
N ALA A 69 12.52 0.18 -6.31
CA ALA A 69 12.33 1.39 -5.51
C ALA A 69 12.96 2.61 -6.23
N PRO A 70 12.16 3.47 -6.88
CA PRO A 70 12.68 4.63 -7.61
C PRO A 70 13.13 5.77 -6.68
N SER A 71 14.16 6.51 -7.10
CA SER A 71 14.52 7.82 -6.54
C SER A 71 13.53 8.89 -7.00
N SER A 72 12.55 9.26 -6.18
CA SER A 72 11.41 10.10 -6.61
C SER A 72 11.74 11.55 -6.98
N TYR A 73 12.92 12.07 -6.63
CA TYR A 73 13.31 13.47 -6.84
C TYR A 73 14.53 13.62 -7.77
N HIS A 74 14.69 12.70 -8.72
CA HIS A 74 15.80 12.68 -9.69
C HIS A 74 15.91 13.96 -10.54
N GLU A 75 14.83 14.75 -10.67
CA GLU A 75 14.86 16.05 -11.33
C GLU A 75 15.53 17.15 -10.49
N PHE A 76 15.60 16.99 -9.17
CA PHE A 76 16.08 18.02 -8.24
C PHE A 76 17.40 17.65 -7.56
N THR A 77 17.65 16.35 -7.38
CA THR A 77 18.81 15.86 -6.63
C THR A 77 19.24 14.47 -7.10
N GLY A 78 20.45 14.07 -6.71
CA GLY A 78 20.94 12.70 -6.88
C GLY A 78 20.11 11.66 -6.11
N PRO A 79 20.32 10.37 -6.35
CA PRO A 79 19.49 9.29 -5.82
C PRO A 79 19.71 9.00 -4.32
N GLU A 80 20.65 9.68 -3.69
CA GLU A 80 21.00 9.50 -2.28
C GLU A 80 19.81 9.82 -1.34
N PRO A 81 19.64 9.07 -0.24
CA PRO A 81 18.58 9.35 0.72
C PRO A 81 18.75 10.72 1.36
N LEU A 82 17.64 11.43 1.53
CA LEU A 82 17.61 12.67 2.31
C LEU A 82 17.61 12.34 3.80
N GLN A 83 18.10 13.28 4.60
CA GLN A 83 18.17 13.12 6.04
C GLN A 83 16.82 13.44 6.71
N TYR A 84 16.55 12.79 7.84
CA TYR A 84 15.42 13.11 8.70
C TYR A 84 15.68 14.36 9.57
N ASN A 85 16.07 15.45 8.92
CA ASN A 85 16.29 16.76 9.54
C ASN A 85 15.27 17.79 8.97
N ALA A 86 15.22 18.99 9.56
CA ALA A 86 14.24 20.01 9.14
C ALA A 86 14.49 20.49 7.70
N GLU A 87 15.74 20.75 7.34
CA GLU A 87 16.11 21.27 6.01
C GLU A 87 15.67 20.33 4.88
N ASP A 88 16.00 19.04 5.00
CA ASP A 88 15.65 18.04 3.99
C ASP A 88 14.17 17.67 4.03
N THR A 89 13.50 17.81 5.18
CA THR A 89 12.03 17.73 5.26
C THR A 89 11.39 18.88 4.47
N ASP A 90 11.92 20.08 4.55
CA ASP A 90 11.41 21.24 3.82
C ASP A 90 11.64 21.07 2.31
N LYS A 91 12.83 20.63 1.90
CA LYS A 91 13.13 20.27 0.49
C LYS A 91 12.17 19.20 -0.02
N GLY A 92 12.01 18.10 0.71
CA GLY A 92 11.12 17.00 0.33
C GLY A 92 9.67 17.46 0.17
N ASN A 93 9.17 18.30 1.08
CA ASN A 93 7.82 18.87 0.96
C ASN A 93 7.69 19.85 -0.22
N GLN A 94 8.72 20.65 -0.49
CA GLN A 94 8.75 21.56 -1.63
C GLN A 94 8.77 20.78 -2.95
N TRP A 95 9.66 19.80 -3.10
CA TRP A 95 9.79 19.02 -4.32
C TRP A 95 8.55 18.16 -4.60
N LYS A 96 7.91 17.63 -3.55
CA LYS A 96 6.63 16.92 -3.68
C LYS A 96 5.60 17.70 -4.51
N ILE A 97 5.50 19.01 -4.27
CA ILE A 97 4.53 19.90 -4.91
C ILE A 97 5.11 20.69 -6.10
N SER A 98 6.43 20.62 -6.34
CA SER A 98 7.08 21.28 -7.47
C SER A 98 7.23 20.33 -8.67
N LYS A 99 7.35 19.03 -8.40
CA LYS A 99 7.42 18.00 -9.43
C LYS A 99 6.11 17.89 -10.20
N LYS A 100 6.18 17.76 -11.52
CA LYS A 100 5.00 17.54 -12.36
C LYS A 100 4.34 16.20 -12.03
N ILE A 101 3.01 16.18 -12.00
CA ILE A 101 2.24 14.94 -11.85
C ILE A 101 2.58 13.92 -12.95
N ALA A 102 2.70 14.37 -14.20
CA ALA A 102 3.06 13.51 -15.32
C ALA A 102 4.46 12.87 -15.14
N ALA A 103 5.39 13.52 -14.43
CA ALA A 103 6.71 12.96 -14.17
C ALA A 103 6.63 11.83 -13.11
N TYR A 104 5.78 11.96 -12.10
CA TYR A 104 5.50 10.84 -11.19
C TYR A 104 4.86 9.64 -11.91
N ASP A 105 3.95 9.91 -12.87
CA ASP A 105 3.32 8.85 -13.66
C ASP A 105 4.33 8.17 -14.60
N GLU A 106 5.25 8.93 -15.21
CA GLU A 106 6.36 8.38 -16.00
C GLU A 106 7.27 7.50 -15.14
N ASP A 107 7.68 7.97 -13.95
CA ASP A 107 8.52 7.20 -13.03
C ASP A 107 7.89 5.86 -12.65
N ALA A 108 6.58 5.88 -12.35
CA ALA A 108 5.82 4.66 -12.05
C ALA A 108 5.81 3.71 -13.26
N SER A 109 5.50 4.21 -14.46
CA SER A 109 5.50 3.40 -15.68
C SER A 109 6.88 2.80 -15.97
N LEU A 110 7.96 3.57 -15.83
CA LEU A 110 9.33 3.09 -16.07
C LEU A 110 9.73 2.00 -15.06
N CYS A 111 9.27 2.08 -13.81
CA CYS A 111 9.47 1.00 -12.84
C CYS A 111 8.71 -0.27 -13.23
N VAL A 112 7.46 -0.14 -13.69
CA VAL A 112 6.67 -1.27 -14.20
C VAL A 112 7.33 -1.88 -15.45
N ASP A 113 7.79 -1.06 -16.39
CA ASP A 113 8.52 -1.47 -17.59
C ASP A 113 9.79 -2.24 -17.24
N TYR A 114 10.58 -1.70 -16.31
CA TYR A 114 11.78 -2.37 -15.81
C TYR A 114 11.47 -3.75 -15.25
N LEU A 115 10.49 -3.85 -14.33
CA LEU A 115 10.10 -5.12 -13.73
C LEU A 115 9.63 -6.12 -14.79
N LEU A 116 8.79 -5.71 -15.74
CA LEU A 116 8.27 -6.59 -16.80
C LEU A 116 9.35 -7.00 -17.82
N SER A 117 10.41 -6.21 -17.98
CA SER A 117 11.54 -6.54 -18.85
C SER A 117 12.41 -7.69 -18.33
N LEU A 118 12.36 -7.97 -17.02
CA LEU A 118 13.20 -8.98 -16.40
C LEU A 118 12.73 -10.39 -16.80
N PRO A 119 13.62 -11.28 -17.29
CA PRO A 119 13.25 -12.67 -17.60
C PRO A 119 12.82 -13.45 -16.34
N THR A 120 13.25 -12.99 -15.17
CA THR A 120 12.88 -13.50 -13.84
C THR A 120 11.58 -12.89 -13.32
N CYS A 121 10.93 -11.96 -14.01
CA CYS A 121 9.59 -11.50 -13.64
C CYS A 121 8.53 -12.46 -14.20
N ASN A 122 7.52 -12.81 -13.41
CA ASN A 122 6.41 -13.69 -13.84
C ASN A 122 5.35 -12.96 -14.70
N GLY A 123 5.47 -11.63 -14.86
CA GLY A 123 4.54 -10.79 -15.60
C GLY A 123 3.45 -10.12 -14.75
N ARG A 124 3.39 -10.39 -13.44
CA ARG A 124 2.46 -9.75 -12.50
C ARG A 124 3.20 -8.70 -11.68
N VAL A 125 2.62 -7.50 -11.62
CA VAL A 125 3.20 -6.36 -10.93
C VAL A 125 2.21 -5.78 -9.92
N GLY A 126 2.70 -5.48 -8.73
CA GLY A 126 2.00 -4.68 -7.73
C GLY A 126 2.77 -3.41 -7.37
N ALA A 127 2.17 -2.59 -6.52
CA ALA A 127 2.79 -1.37 -6.02
C ALA A 127 2.55 -1.19 -4.51
N THR A 128 3.50 -0.56 -3.82
CA THR A 128 3.30 -0.15 -2.43
C THR A 128 4.15 1.06 -2.09
N GLY A 129 3.82 1.75 -1.01
CA GLY A 129 4.64 2.81 -0.47
C GLY A 129 3.99 3.49 0.73
N MET A 130 4.75 4.40 1.34
CA MET A 130 4.38 5.07 2.59
C MET A 130 4.34 6.59 2.41
N CYS A 131 3.35 7.27 3.02
CA CYS A 131 3.20 8.73 2.95
C CYS A 131 3.02 9.18 1.49
N LEU A 132 3.96 9.97 0.96
CA LEU A 132 4.07 10.27 -0.47
C LEU A 132 4.03 8.97 -1.30
N GLY A 133 4.81 7.96 -0.89
CA GLY A 133 4.85 6.68 -1.57
C GLY A 133 3.51 5.94 -1.55
N GLY A 134 2.65 6.18 -0.55
CA GLY A 134 1.29 5.64 -0.55
C GLY A 134 0.43 6.28 -1.64
N HIS A 135 0.60 7.59 -1.87
CA HIS A 135 -0.03 8.29 -2.99
C HIS A 135 0.54 7.83 -4.33
N LEU A 136 1.87 7.68 -4.44
CA LEU A 136 2.50 7.19 -5.67
C LEU A 136 2.13 5.74 -5.97
N ALA A 137 1.94 4.87 -4.97
CA ALA A 137 1.42 3.52 -5.16
C ALA A 137 -0.03 3.53 -5.69
N TYR A 138 -0.87 4.43 -5.17
CA TYR A 138 -2.21 4.67 -5.71
C TYR A 138 -2.17 5.11 -7.17
N ARG A 139 -1.29 6.04 -7.52
CA ARG A 139 -1.12 6.52 -8.90
C ARG A 139 -0.56 5.43 -9.82
N CYS A 140 0.38 4.62 -9.34
CA CYS A 140 0.90 3.46 -10.07
C CYS A 140 -0.23 2.47 -10.42
N ALA A 141 -1.22 2.31 -9.55
CA ALA A 141 -2.40 1.46 -9.81
C ALA A 141 -3.33 1.97 -10.92
N LEU A 142 -3.15 3.22 -11.40
CA LEU A 142 -3.84 3.75 -12.58
C LEU A 142 -3.32 3.08 -13.87
N ASP A 143 -2.13 2.49 -13.85
CA ASP A 143 -1.63 1.64 -14.92
C ASP A 143 -2.31 0.26 -14.85
N SER A 144 -3.06 -0.09 -15.90
CA SER A 144 -3.79 -1.36 -16.03
C SER A 144 -2.94 -2.64 -15.87
N ARG A 145 -1.61 -2.52 -15.99
CA ARG A 145 -0.66 -3.63 -15.77
C ARG A 145 -0.46 -3.93 -14.29
N VAL A 146 -0.72 -2.98 -13.40
CA VAL A 146 -0.61 -3.14 -11.95
C VAL A 146 -1.86 -3.83 -11.42
N LYS A 147 -1.67 -5.02 -10.84
CA LYS A 147 -2.76 -5.90 -10.40
C LYS A 147 -3.19 -5.68 -8.95
N ALA A 148 -2.32 -5.10 -8.13
CA ALA A 148 -2.65 -4.72 -6.77
C ALA A 148 -1.79 -3.57 -6.26
N ALA A 149 -2.32 -2.73 -5.38
CA ALA A 149 -1.54 -1.74 -4.66
C ALA A 149 -1.89 -1.64 -3.17
N VAL A 150 -0.85 -1.52 -2.33
CA VAL A 150 -0.99 -1.32 -0.88
C VAL A 150 -0.46 0.07 -0.52
N CYS A 151 -1.37 0.95 -0.10
CA CYS A 151 -1.12 2.37 0.09
C CYS A 151 -1.12 2.70 1.59
N TYR A 152 0.06 2.90 2.18
CA TYR A 152 0.20 3.27 3.59
C TYR A 152 0.12 4.78 3.77
N PHE A 153 -0.90 5.23 4.50
CA PHE A 153 -1.18 6.62 4.89
C PHE A 153 -0.91 7.60 3.74
N ALA A 154 -1.53 7.31 2.60
CA ALA A 154 -1.38 8.05 1.35
C ALA A 154 -1.84 9.51 1.52
N THR A 155 -0.87 10.41 1.64
CA THR A 155 -1.13 11.84 1.85
C THR A 155 -1.61 12.49 0.55
N ASP A 156 -2.15 13.70 0.66
CA ASP A 156 -2.46 14.58 -0.48
C ASP A 156 -3.55 14.12 -1.48
N ILE A 157 -3.94 12.84 -1.52
CA ILE A 157 -5.04 12.34 -2.39
C ILE A 157 -6.33 13.15 -2.19
N HIS A 158 -6.73 13.34 -0.93
CA HIS A 158 -7.97 14.02 -0.56
C HIS A 158 -7.93 15.54 -0.80
N SER A 159 -6.75 16.15 -0.73
CA SER A 159 -6.55 17.59 -0.89
C SER A 159 -6.11 18.01 -2.28
N LYS A 160 -5.81 17.05 -3.17
CA LYS A 160 -5.33 17.25 -4.56
C LYS A 160 -4.00 17.99 -4.66
N THR A 161 -3.22 18.00 -3.58
CA THR A 161 -2.07 18.90 -3.42
C THR A 161 -0.76 18.33 -3.97
N LEU A 162 -0.76 17.08 -4.47
CA LEU A 162 0.45 16.52 -5.06
C LEU A 162 0.81 17.25 -6.36
N GLY A 163 2.11 17.45 -6.56
CA GLY A 163 2.69 17.97 -7.79
C GLY A 163 2.39 19.43 -8.14
N GLU A 164 3.02 19.87 -9.23
CA GLU A 164 2.98 21.24 -9.73
C GLU A 164 1.53 21.72 -9.92
N GLY A 165 1.23 22.91 -9.39
CA GLY A 165 -0.10 23.51 -9.45
C GLY A 165 -1.10 22.98 -8.42
N LYS A 166 -0.75 21.97 -7.60
CA LYS A 166 -1.58 21.42 -6.53
C LYS A 166 -3.02 21.11 -6.98
N ASN A 167 -3.10 20.42 -8.11
CA ASN A 167 -4.37 20.02 -8.72
C ASN A 167 -4.27 18.61 -9.28
N ASP A 168 -3.77 17.67 -8.47
CA ASP A 168 -3.67 16.29 -8.91
C ASP A 168 -5.05 15.66 -9.13
N ASP A 169 -5.09 14.71 -10.06
CA ASP A 169 -6.29 14.11 -10.60
C ASP A 169 -6.56 12.70 -10.06
N SER A 170 -5.90 12.30 -8.98
CA SER A 170 -5.88 10.91 -8.51
C SER A 170 -7.29 10.37 -8.23
N LEU A 171 -8.11 11.09 -7.46
CA LEU A 171 -9.50 10.70 -7.19
C LEU A 171 -10.40 10.79 -8.42
N THR A 172 -10.15 11.74 -9.32
CA THR A 172 -10.91 11.86 -10.58
C THR A 172 -10.71 10.61 -11.44
N ARG A 173 -9.47 10.10 -11.48
CA ARG A 173 -9.03 8.93 -12.26
C ARG A 173 -9.18 7.60 -11.53
N ALA A 174 -9.79 7.56 -10.35
CA ALA A 174 -9.94 6.33 -9.57
C ALA A 174 -10.56 5.16 -10.36
N GLY A 175 -11.47 5.42 -11.31
CA GLY A 175 -12.08 4.38 -12.16
C GLY A 175 -11.15 3.76 -13.21
N ASP A 176 -9.97 4.35 -13.42
CA ASP A 176 -8.92 3.80 -14.28
C ASP A 176 -8.25 2.58 -13.62
N ILE A 177 -8.31 2.48 -12.29
CA ILE A 177 -7.72 1.40 -11.50
C ILE A 177 -8.42 0.08 -11.81
N LYS A 178 -7.66 -0.87 -12.37
CA LYS A 178 -8.14 -2.24 -12.68
C LYS A 178 -7.67 -3.28 -11.68
N GLY A 179 -6.65 -2.95 -10.88
CA GLY A 179 -6.14 -3.79 -9.81
C GLY A 179 -6.89 -3.59 -8.49
N GLU A 180 -6.57 -4.43 -7.53
CA GLU A 180 -7.12 -4.34 -6.17
C GLU A 180 -6.32 -3.37 -5.30
N LEU A 181 -7.01 -2.55 -4.50
CA LEU A 181 -6.35 -1.64 -3.55
C LEU A 181 -6.48 -2.10 -2.10
N LEU A 182 -5.46 -1.81 -1.31
CA LEU A 182 -5.54 -1.79 0.15
C LEU A 182 -5.08 -0.42 0.65
N MET A 183 -6.01 0.34 1.21
CA MET A 183 -5.74 1.65 1.80
C MET A 183 -5.61 1.50 3.32
N ILE A 184 -4.47 1.89 3.88
CA ILE A 184 -4.20 1.77 5.32
C ILE A 184 -3.94 3.15 5.90
N PHE A 185 -4.69 3.57 6.92
CA PHE A 185 -4.54 4.87 7.57
C PHE A 185 -4.46 4.75 9.10
N GLY A 186 -3.84 5.72 9.75
CA GLY A 186 -3.96 5.90 11.20
C GLY A 186 -5.20 6.71 11.56
N LYS A 187 -5.88 6.39 12.68
CA LYS A 187 -7.00 7.21 13.20
C LYS A 187 -6.57 8.61 13.63
N ASN A 188 -5.34 8.74 14.16
CA ASN A 188 -4.76 9.98 14.67
C ASN A 188 -3.80 10.64 13.66
N ASP A 189 -3.87 10.27 12.38
CA ASP A 189 -3.11 10.92 11.33
C ASP A 189 -3.77 12.24 10.92
N ASN A 190 -3.10 13.36 11.21
CA ASN A 190 -3.59 14.70 10.85
C ASN A 190 -3.24 15.12 9.41
N HIS A 191 -2.39 14.36 8.70
CA HIS A 191 -2.11 14.62 7.29
C HIS A 191 -3.21 14.10 6.37
N VAL A 192 -4.04 13.16 6.85
CA VAL A 192 -5.25 12.69 6.19
C VAL A 192 -6.37 12.66 7.22
N PRO A 193 -7.01 13.81 7.48
CA PRO A 193 -8.03 13.93 8.52
C PRO A 193 -9.25 13.03 8.22
N PRO A 194 -10.15 12.78 9.19
CA PRO A 194 -11.31 11.90 9.01
C PRO A 194 -12.10 12.17 7.72
N GLU A 195 -12.42 13.43 7.45
CA GLU A 195 -13.14 13.86 6.24
C GLU A 195 -12.37 13.55 4.95
N GLY A 196 -11.03 13.61 4.99
CA GLY A 196 -10.18 13.24 3.86
C GLY A 196 -10.21 11.73 3.59
N ARG A 197 -10.18 10.92 4.65
CA ARG A 197 -10.30 9.46 4.53
C ARG A 197 -11.68 9.03 4.06
N ASP A 198 -12.72 9.68 4.57
CA ASP A 198 -14.10 9.44 4.15
C ASP A 198 -14.32 9.83 2.69
N LEU A 199 -13.74 10.94 2.22
CA LEU A 199 -13.74 11.32 0.81
C LEU A 199 -13.10 10.24 -0.06
N ILE A 200 -11.89 9.77 0.30
CA ILE A 200 -11.21 8.70 -0.44
C ILE A 200 -12.08 7.45 -0.48
N ARG A 201 -12.57 6.97 0.67
CA ARG A 201 -13.40 5.75 0.77
C ARG A 201 -14.66 5.86 -0.08
N LYS A 202 -15.36 7.00 0.01
CA LYS A 202 -16.57 7.28 -0.76
C LYS A 202 -16.30 7.27 -2.26
N THR A 203 -15.27 7.98 -2.72
CA THR A 203 -14.94 8.04 -4.15
C THR A 203 -14.57 6.67 -4.72
N LEU A 204 -13.84 5.83 -3.97
CA LEU A 204 -13.52 4.48 -4.42
C LEU A 204 -14.76 3.61 -4.60
N HIS A 205 -15.73 3.69 -3.68
CA HIS A 205 -17.03 3.02 -3.85
C HIS A 205 -17.80 3.55 -5.07
N GLU A 206 -17.93 4.87 -5.21
CA GLU A 206 -18.66 5.49 -6.33
C GLU A 206 -18.05 5.15 -7.70
N LYS A 207 -16.75 4.88 -7.74
CA LYS A 207 -16.01 4.53 -8.96
C LYS A 207 -15.92 3.02 -9.20
N GLY A 208 -16.53 2.21 -8.33
CA GLY A 208 -16.53 0.75 -8.46
C GLY A 208 -15.14 0.11 -8.32
N VAL A 209 -14.22 0.76 -7.60
CA VAL A 209 -12.88 0.19 -7.37
C VAL A 209 -13.01 -0.97 -6.39
N LEU A 210 -12.28 -2.06 -6.62
CA LEU A 210 -12.18 -3.16 -5.66
C LEU A 210 -11.12 -2.82 -4.62
N PHE A 211 -11.51 -2.62 -3.36
CA PHE A 211 -10.57 -2.22 -2.32
C PHE A 211 -10.92 -2.71 -0.92
N SER A 212 -9.87 -2.87 -0.12
CA SER A 212 -9.92 -2.94 1.34
C SER A 212 -9.50 -1.61 1.94
N PHE A 213 -10.10 -1.23 3.08
CA PHE A 213 -9.82 0.02 3.78
C PHE A 213 -9.65 -0.24 5.27
N TYR A 214 -8.44 -0.02 5.79
CA TYR A 214 -8.11 -0.29 7.18
C TYR A 214 -7.67 0.98 7.90
N GLU A 215 -8.29 1.26 9.05
CA GLU A 215 -7.96 2.39 9.89
C GLU A 215 -7.50 1.91 11.27
N VAL A 216 -6.22 2.10 11.55
CA VAL A 216 -5.62 1.66 12.81
C VAL A 216 -5.99 2.65 13.92
N ALA A 217 -6.68 2.16 14.95
CA ALA A 217 -6.97 2.94 16.14
C ALA A 217 -5.67 3.48 16.77
N TRP A 218 -5.69 4.73 17.21
CA TRP A 218 -4.58 5.43 17.89
C TRP A 218 -3.31 5.70 17.08
N ALA A 219 -3.11 5.04 15.93
CA ALA A 219 -1.92 5.24 15.11
C ALA A 219 -1.88 6.65 14.49
N GLN A 220 -0.70 7.26 14.53
CA GLN A 220 -0.37 8.53 13.88
C GLN A 220 0.32 8.29 12.53
N HIS A 221 0.55 9.34 11.76
CA HIS A 221 1.34 9.27 10.53
C HIS A 221 2.71 8.59 10.70
N ALA A 222 3.14 7.80 9.71
CA ALA A 222 4.41 7.07 9.72
C ALA A 222 4.56 6.01 10.85
N PHE A 223 3.44 5.42 11.29
CA PHE A 223 3.44 4.40 12.36
C PHE A 223 4.18 3.10 12.01
N ILE A 224 4.47 2.84 10.72
CA ILE A 224 5.29 1.69 10.28
C ILE A 224 6.75 2.01 10.05
N ARG A 225 7.15 3.29 10.21
CA ARG A 225 8.54 3.70 10.01
C ARG A 225 9.37 3.39 11.25
N ASP A 226 10.26 2.42 11.12
CA ASP A 226 11.09 1.90 12.21
C ASP A 226 12.30 2.79 12.56
N GLU A 227 12.43 3.95 11.93
CA GLU A 227 13.52 4.91 12.15
C GLU A 227 13.01 6.35 12.16
N LEU A 228 13.46 7.15 13.13
CA LEU A 228 13.20 8.59 13.23
C LEU A 228 11.71 8.96 13.00
N SER A 229 10.81 8.15 13.56
CA SER A 229 9.35 8.29 13.45
C SER A 229 8.72 9.17 14.53
N LYS A 230 9.53 9.87 15.34
CA LYS A 230 9.06 10.72 16.44
C LYS A 230 8.21 9.96 17.46
N GLY A 231 8.59 8.72 17.76
CA GLY A 231 7.90 7.86 18.74
C GLY A 231 6.59 7.23 18.25
N ARG A 232 6.35 7.24 16.93
CA ARG A 232 5.09 6.74 16.34
C ARG A 232 5.17 5.28 15.88
N TYR A 233 6.38 4.72 15.78
CA TYR A 233 6.57 3.35 15.33
C TYR A 233 5.85 2.35 16.25
N ASP A 234 5.02 1.51 15.66
CA ASP A 234 4.38 0.39 16.34
C ASP A 234 4.72 -0.92 15.62
N PRO A 235 5.57 -1.79 16.19
CA PRO A 235 5.99 -3.02 15.53
C PRO A 235 4.85 -4.05 15.39
N ALA A 236 3.89 -4.07 16.32
CA ALA A 236 2.79 -5.04 16.29
C ALA A 236 1.82 -4.69 15.16
N ILE A 237 1.45 -3.42 15.05
CA ILE A 237 0.63 -2.92 13.94
C ILE A 237 1.39 -3.03 12.62
N THR A 238 2.69 -2.72 12.59
CA THR A 238 3.53 -2.87 11.39
C THR A 238 3.48 -4.30 10.87
N LYS A 239 3.57 -5.29 11.76
CA LYS A 239 3.43 -6.70 11.39
C LYS A 239 2.06 -7.00 10.78
N VAL A 240 0.96 -6.59 11.43
CA VAL A 240 -0.41 -6.79 10.90
C VAL A 240 -0.56 -6.18 9.51
N CYS A 241 -0.09 -4.95 9.35
CA CYS A 241 -0.09 -4.20 8.10
C CYS A 241 0.74 -4.87 7.00
N PHE A 242 1.83 -5.54 7.37
CA PHE A 242 2.66 -6.31 6.45
C PHE A 242 2.00 -7.63 6.04
N GLU A 243 1.34 -8.32 6.97
CA GLU A 243 0.58 -9.54 6.65
C GLU A 243 -0.57 -9.24 5.67
N MET A 244 -1.26 -8.09 5.81
CA MET A 244 -2.27 -7.68 4.82
C MET A 244 -1.67 -7.43 3.43
N LEU A 245 -0.44 -6.90 3.35
CA LEU A 245 0.28 -6.76 2.09
C LEU A 245 0.61 -8.13 1.49
N LEU A 246 1.11 -9.06 2.29
CA LEU A 246 1.44 -10.41 1.83
C LEU A 246 0.21 -11.20 1.39
N GLU A 247 -0.91 -11.03 2.08
CA GLU A 247 -2.20 -11.58 1.70
C GLU A 247 -2.61 -11.09 0.31
N LEU A 248 -2.73 -9.77 0.14
CA LEU A 248 -3.17 -9.17 -1.12
C LEU A 248 -2.26 -9.56 -2.28
N PHE A 249 -0.94 -9.39 -2.11
CA PHE A 249 0.02 -9.74 -3.15
C PHE A 249 0.13 -11.23 -3.40
N GLY A 250 -0.10 -12.06 -2.37
CA GLY A 250 -0.15 -13.51 -2.51
C GLY A 250 -1.27 -13.93 -3.46
N ARG A 251 -2.50 -13.45 -3.21
CA ARG A 251 -3.66 -13.82 -4.03
C ARG A 251 -3.68 -13.18 -5.42
N THR A 252 -3.14 -11.98 -5.59
CA THR A 252 -3.20 -11.24 -6.87
C THR A 252 -1.96 -11.38 -7.75
N LEU A 253 -0.77 -11.57 -7.16
CA LEU A 253 0.51 -11.53 -7.90
C LEU A 253 1.21 -12.89 -7.98
N LYS A 254 1.05 -13.74 -6.96
CA LYS A 254 1.67 -15.08 -6.97
C LYS A 254 0.74 -16.13 -7.55
N LEU A 255 -0.48 -16.17 -7.06
CA LEU A 255 -1.47 -17.13 -7.51
C LEU A 255 -2.07 -16.65 -8.83
N ASP A 256 -2.25 -17.60 -9.74
CA ASP A 256 -3.06 -17.43 -10.94
C ASP A 256 -4.38 -18.14 -10.69
N LEU A 257 -5.40 -17.39 -10.28
CA LEU A 257 -6.72 -17.94 -9.98
C LEU A 257 -7.62 -18.01 -11.23
N GLY A 258 -7.19 -17.49 -12.38
CA GLY A 258 -8.06 -17.27 -13.54
C GLY A 258 -8.92 -16.01 -13.39
N GLU A 259 -9.96 -15.89 -14.21
CA GLU A 259 -10.95 -14.80 -14.11
C GLU A 259 -11.81 -14.98 -12.84
N HIS A 260 -12.11 -13.86 -12.18
CA HIS A 260 -12.99 -13.87 -11.01
C HIS A 260 -14.44 -14.08 -11.48
N ASP A 261 -15.09 -15.15 -11.01
CA ASP A 261 -16.51 -15.39 -11.28
C ASP A 261 -17.35 -14.45 -10.40
N GLU A 262 -17.84 -13.35 -10.98
CA GLU A 262 -18.69 -12.36 -10.30
C GLU A 262 -20.06 -12.94 -9.89
N CYS A 263 -20.44 -14.13 -10.37
CA CYS A 263 -21.74 -14.74 -10.07
C CYS A 263 -21.82 -15.45 -8.70
N ILE A 264 -20.72 -15.57 -7.96
CA ILE A 264 -20.73 -16.17 -6.61
C ILE A 264 -20.99 -15.10 -5.54
N LEU A 265 -22.09 -14.36 -5.68
CA LEU A 265 -22.76 -13.80 -4.51
C LEU A 265 -23.76 -14.88 -4.07
N HIS A 266 -23.43 -15.62 -3.01
CA HIS A 266 -24.36 -16.58 -2.40
C HIS A 266 -25.66 -15.86 -2.01
N GLU A 267 -26.69 -15.95 -2.84
CA GLU A 267 -28.07 -15.60 -2.47
C GLU A 267 -28.66 -16.58 -1.43
N ASP A 268 -27.94 -17.65 -1.08
CA ASP A 268 -28.49 -18.79 -0.34
C ASP A 268 -28.27 -18.81 1.19
N VAL A 269 -27.87 -17.71 1.83
CA VAL A 269 -27.69 -17.68 3.31
C VAL A 269 -28.86 -16.98 4.06
N LEU A 270 -29.85 -16.42 3.37
CA LEU A 270 -30.96 -15.70 4.04
C LEU A 270 -32.35 -16.37 3.99
N ALA A 271 -32.47 -17.61 3.49
CA ALA A 271 -33.74 -18.34 3.52
C ALA A 271 -33.79 -19.42 4.61
N LEU A 272 -33.70 -19.03 5.88
CA LEU A 272 -34.28 -19.85 6.96
C LEU A 272 -35.76 -19.45 7.10
N PRO A 273 -36.72 -20.37 6.88
CA PRO A 273 -38.13 -20.06 7.05
C PRO A 273 -38.43 -19.80 8.54
N LEU A 274 -38.87 -18.58 8.85
CA LEU A 274 -39.56 -18.23 10.09
C LEU A 274 -40.89 -19.00 10.16
N SER A 275 -40.85 -20.24 10.66
CA SER A 275 -42.05 -20.99 10.99
C SER A 275 -41.72 -22.24 11.81
N THR A 276 -41.70 -22.10 13.13
CA THR A 276 -42.56 -22.92 14.02
C THR A 276 -42.51 -22.36 15.43
N ALA A 277 -43.66 -21.89 15.88
CA ALA A 277 -43.92 -21.57 17.27
C ALA A 277 -43.88 -22.87 18.10
N VAL A 278 -43.12 -22.87 19.19
CA VAL A 278 -43.38 -23.74 20.35
C VAL A 278 -43.42 -22.84 21.58
N ARG A 279 -44.63 -22.70 22.14
CA ARG A 279 -44.85 -22.20 23.50
C ARG A 279 -44.34 -23.27 24.48
N HIS A 280 -43.52 -22.88 25.46
CA HIS A 280 -43.83 -23.13 26.87
C HIS A 280 -42.84 -22.49 27.86
N ASN A 281 -43.46 -21.86 28.87
CA ASN A 281 -43.07 -21.66 30.28
C ASN A 281 -41.78 -20.95 30.67
N ASP A 282 -41.99 -19.71 31.14
CA ASP A 282 -41.59 -19.19 32.45
C ASP A 282 -40.61 -20.05 33.27
N THR A 283 -39.39 -19.54 33.45
CA THR A 283 -38.59 -19.73 34.67
C THR A 283 -37.57 -18.59 34.78
N SER A 284 -37.61 -17.89 35.91
CA SER A 284 -36.77 -16.73 36.21
C SER A 284 -35.34 -17.13 36.59
N TRP A 285 -34.37 -16.35 36.12
CA TRP A 285 -32.92 -16.47 36.34
C TRP A 285 -32.44 -16.13 37.77
N ALA A 286 -33.04 -16.73 38.79
CA ALA A 286 -32.77 -16.41 40.19
C ALA A 286 -32.20 -17.59 41.02
N ASP A 287 -31.41 -18.51 40.42
CA ASP A 287 -30.84 -19.66 41.16
C ASP A 287 -29.46 -20.13 40.63
N VAL A 288 -28.45 -19.25 40.53
CA VAL A 288 -27.04 -19.69 40.24
C VAL A 288 -25.98 -19.04 41.15
N PHE A 289 -26.35 -18.38 42.25
CA PHE A 289 -25.38 -17.98 43.27
C PHE A 289 -25.83 -18.45 44.66
N GLY A 290 -25.40 -19.66 45.01
CA GLY A 290 -25.58 -20.25 46.33
C GLY A 290 -24.81 -19.47 47.40
N VAL A 291 -25.53 -19.03 48.43
CA VAL A 291 -24.96 -18.68 49.73
C VAL A 291 -25.70 -19.53 50.77
N THR A 292 -25.07 -20.62 51.18
CA THR A 292 -25.50 -21.49 52.27
C THR A 292 -25.12 -20.83 53.59
N GLY A 293 -26.11 -20.32 54.33
CA GLY A 293 -26.00 -20.02 55.76
C GLY A 293 -26.89 -20.98 56.55
N SER A 294 -26.29 -21.87 57.33
CA SER A 294 -26.98 -22.70 58.32
C SER A 294 -26.89 -22.06 59.71
N PRO A 295 -27.96 -22.08 60.53
CA PRO A 295 -27.94 -21.50 61.87
C PRO A 295 -27.64 -22.54 62.97
N GLN A 296 -26.73 -22.19 63.88
CA GLN A 296 -26.79 -22.42 65.33
C GLN A 296 -25.79 -21.51 66.03
#